data_AF-A0A955VVU2-F1
#
_entry.id   AF-A0A955VVU2-F1
#
_cell.length_a   1.000
_cell.length_b   1.000
_cell.length_c   1.000
_cell.angle_alpha   90.00
_cell.angle_beta   90.00
_cell.angle_gamma   90.00
#
_symmetry.space_group_name_H-M   'P 1'
#
loop_
_entity.id
_entity.type
_entity.pdbx_description
1 polymer ?
#
loop_
_entity_poly.entity_id
_entity_poly.type
_entity_poly.pdbx_seq_one_letter_code
_entity_poly.pdbx_strand_id
1 'polypeptide(L)'
;AATPTPQNRKAERRAEAETRQRWAAATKDLRRAMERAEAAVHALEERLDALRAQQADPDHYADPEAVRVVAREVATLEAELPGVYSQWEEATERLEEAEAALD
;
A
#
# COMPACT_ATOMS: atom_id res chain seq x y z
N ALA A 1 44.41 -8.33 -15.45
CA ALA A 1 42.98 -8.71 -15.29
C ALA A 1 42.59 -9.61 -16.46
N ALA A 2 42.05 -10.80 -16.21
CA ALA A 2 41.61 -11.71 -17.27
C ALA A 2 40.32 -11.18 -17.91
N THR A 3 40.29 -11.08 -19.24
CA THR A 3 39.12 -10.60 -19.99
C THR A 3 38.02 -11.69 -19.96
N PRO A 4 36.76 -11.37 -19.61
CA PRO A 4 35.70 -12.38 -19.51
C PRO A 4 35.39 -12.99 -20.88
N THR A 5 35.51 -14.31 -20.96
CA THR A 5 35.19 -15.08 -22.17
C THR A 5 33.69 -15.03 -22.48
N PRO A 6 33.27 -15.27 -23.74
CA PRO A 6 31.85 -15.27 -24.12
C PRO A 6 30.98 -16.24 -23.29
N GLN A 7 31.57 -17.35 -22.84
CA GLN A 7 30.92 -18.34 -21.97
C GLN A 7 30.72 -17.78 -20.55
N ASN A 8 31.69 -17.03 -20.03
CA ASN A 8 31.61 -16.36 -18.74
C ASN A 8 30.51 -15.28 -18.75
N ARG A 9 30.48 -14.44 -19.80
CA ARG A 9 29.40 -13.44 -20.02
C ARG A 9 28.00 -14.05 -20.12
N LYS A 10 27.88 -15.25 -20.71
CA LYS A 10 26.59 -15.95 -20.80
C LYS A 10 26.15 -16.52 -19.45
N ALA A 11 27.10 -17.01 -18.65
CA ALA A 11 26.84 -17.50 -17.30
C ALA A 11 26.46 -16.35 -16.34
N GLU A 12 27.20 -15.24 -16.36
CA GLU A 12 26.89 -14.02 -15.60
C GLU A 12 25.49 -13.50 -15.91
N ARG A 13 25.14 -13.36 -17.19
CA ARG A 13 23.80 -12.95 -17.63
C ARG A 13 22.68 -13.88 -17.15
N ARG A 14 22.96 -15.19 -17.05
CA ARG A 14 21.99 -16.16 -16.55
C ARG A 14 21.81 -16.01 -15.05
N ALA A 15 22.90 -15.88 -14.29
CA ALA A 15 22.84 -15.67 -12.85
C ALA A 15 22.08 -14.37 -12.51
N GLU A 16 22.37 -13.27 -13.21
CA GLU A 16 21.64 -12.00 -13.05
C GLU A 16 20.14 -12.13 -13.36
N ALA A 17 19.78 -12.91 -14.40
CA ALA A 17 18.39 -13.14 -14.75
C ALA A 17 17.67 -13.97 -13.67
N GLU A 18 18.33 -15.01 -13.14
CA GLU A 18 17.79 -15.86 -12.07
C GLU A 18 17.59 -15.07 -10.76
N THR A 19 18.56 -14.23 -10.37
CA THR A 19 18.43 -13.35 -9.20
C THR A 19 17.23 -12.41 -9.35
N ARG A 20 17.10 -11.74 -10.51
CA ARG A 20 15.94 -10.86 -10.77
C ARG A 20 14.62 -11.61 -10.75
N GLN A 21 14.58 -12.84 -11.26
CA GLN A 21 13.36 -13.65 -11.25
C GLN A 21 12.94 -14.05 -9.84
N ARG A 22 13.91 -14.47 -9.00
CA ARG A 22 13.66 -14.80 -7.59
C ARG A 22 13.15 -13.59 -6.83
N TRP A 23 13.77 -12.43 -7.04
CA TRP A 23 13.36 -11.18 -6.42
C TRP A 23 11.95 -10.77 -6.84
N ALA A 24 11.67 -10.75 -8.14
CA ALA A 24 10.33 -10.43 -8.64
C ALA A 24 9.25 -11.40 -8.15
N ALA A 25 9.57 -12.70 -8.02
CA ALA A 25 8.63 -13.70 -7.51
C ALA A 25 8.34 -13.50 -6.01
N ALA A 26 9.35 -13.15 -5.22
CA ALA A 26 9.22 -12.96 -3.77
C ALA A 26 8.50 -11.66 -3.39
N THR A 27 8.73 -10.57 -4.12
CA THR A 27 8.27 -9.23 -3.72
C THR A 27 6.99 -8.75 -4.42
N LYS A 28 6.62 -9.33 -5.58
CA LYS A 28 5.52 -8.81 -6.41
C LYS A 28 4.18 -8.72 -5.70
N ASP A 29 3.78 -9.76 -4.98
CA ASP A 29 2.46 -9.78 -4.34
C ASP A 29 2.43 -8.88 -3.09
N LEU A 30 3.56 -8.74 -2.40
CA LEU A 30 3.75 -7.81 -1.27
C LEU A 30 3.67 -6.36 -1.73
N ARG A 31 4.38 -6.00 -2.82
CA ARG A 31 4.28 -4.68 -3.46
C ARG A 31 2.85 -4.34 -3.84
N ARG A 32 2.14 -5.30 -4.45
CA ARG A 32 0.72 -5.11 -4.79
C ARG A 32 -0.18 -4.98 -3.57
N ALA A 33 0.12 -5.67 -2.47
CA ALA A 33 -0.63 -5.54 -1.22
C ALA A 33 -0.42 -4.16 -0.61
N MET A 34 0.82 -3.69 -0.55
CA MET A 34 1.20 -2.34 -0.11
C MET A 34 0.49 -1.27 -0.94
N GLU A 35 0.59 -1.33 -2.28
CA GLU A 35 -0.06 -0.37 -3.21
C GLU A 35 -1.59 -0.34 -3.02
N ARG A 36 -2.23 -1.50 -2.81
CA ARG A 36 -3.67 -1.57 -2.54
C ARG A 36 -4.03 -0.95 -1.20
N ALA A 37 -3.26 -1.23 -0.16
CA ALA A 37 -3.50 -0.68 1.17
C ALA A 37 -3.30 0.85 1.17
N GLU A 38 -2.26 1.35 0.51
CA GLU A 38 -2.00 2.78 0.34
C GLU A 38 -3.14 3.49 -0.41
N ALA A 39 -3.61 2.92 -1.52
CA ALA A 39 -4.75 3.45 -2.26
C ALA A 39 -6.04 3.47 -1.41
N ALA A 40 -6.23 2.45 -0.56
CA ALA A 40 -7.35 2.38 0.35
C ALA A 40 -7.25 3.43 1.47
N VAL A 41 -6.07 3.62 2.08
CA VAL A 41 -5.83 4.69 3.07
C VAL A 41 -6.20 6.04 2.47
N HIS A 42 -5.64 6.37 1.30
CA HIS A 42 -5.89 7.65 0.64
C HIS A 42 -7.39 7.87 0.37
N ALA A 43 -8.09 6.86 -0.15
CA ALA A 43 -9.52 6.97 -0.44
C ALA A 43 -10.37 7.17 0.84
N LEU A 44 -10.02 6.48 1.92
CA LEU A 44 -10.72 6.62 3.21
C LEU A 44 -10.46 8.00 3.84
N GLU A 45 -9.21 8.48 3.81
CA GLU A 45 -8.83 9.81 4.30
C GLU A 45 -9.52 10.93 3.51
N GLU A 46 -9.49 10.87 2.17
CA GLU A 46 -10.14 11.86 1.30
C GLU A 46 -11.65 11.92 1.57
N ARG A 47 -12.29 10.76 1.75
CA ARG A 47 -13.71 10.69 2.10
C ARG A 47 -13.98 11.27 3.49
N LEU A 48 -13.16 10.92 4.47
CA LEU A 48 -13.29 11.40 5.84
C LEU A 48 -13.13 12.93 5.91
N ASP A 49 -12.16 13.49 5.19
CA ASP A 49 -11.95 14.93 5.09
C ASP A 49 -13.14 15.65 4.44
N ALA A 50 -13.70 15.08 3.36
CA ALA A 50 -14.89 15.64 2.73
C ALA A 50 -16.10 15.65 3.68
N LEU A 51 -16.32 14.59 4.47
CA LEU A 51 -17.39 14.52 5.46
C LEU A 51 -17.16 15.47 6.64
N ARG A 52 -15.90 15.63 7.08
CA ARG A 52 -15.54 16.61 8.13
C ARG A 52 -15.73 18.04 7.66
N ALA A 53 -15.42 18.34 6.40
CA ALA A 53 -15.72 19.63 5.80
C ALA A 53 -17.24 19.90 5.78
N GLN A 54 -18.05 18.88 5.47
CA GLN A 54 -19.50 18.98 5.57
C GLN A 54 -19.97 19.22 7.02
N GLN A 55 -19.39 18.55 8.02
CA GLN A 55 -19.72 18.77 9.43
C GLN A 55 -19.30 20.15 9.96
N ALA A 56 -18.31 20.78 9.32
CA ALA A 56 -17.88 22.13 9.65
C ALA A 56 -18.82 23.22 9.10
N ASP A 57 -19.70 22.87 8.16
CA ASP A 57 -20.72 23.78 7.62
C ASP A 57 -21.91 23.90 8.59
N PRO A 58 -22.25 25.10 9.11
CA PRO A 58 -23.41 25.30 9.95
C PRO A 58 -24.74 24.88 9.31
N ASP A 59 -24.86 25.00 7.98
CA ASP A 59 -26.09 24.66 7.26
C ASP A 59 -26.34 23.14 7.23
N HIS A 60 -25.29 22.33 7.44
CA HIS A 60 -25.41 20.88 7.56
C HIS A 60 -26.39 20.47 8.68
N TYR A 61 -26.43 21.24 9.76
CA TYR A 61 -27.27 20.94 10.93
C TYR A 61 -28.75 21.28 10.74
N ALA A 62 -29.12 21.87 9.59
CA ALA A 62 -30.51 22.12 9.23
C ALA A 62 -31.27 20.83 8.86
N ASP A 63 -30.56 19.74 8.51
CA ASP A 63 -31.14 18.43 8.20
C ASP A 63 -30.64 17.35 9.18
N PRO A 64 -31.46 16.99 10.20
CA PRO A 64 -31.11 15.97 11.18
C PRO A 64 -30.83 14.58 10.59
N GLU A 65 -31.42 14.23 9.45
CA GLU A 65 -31.16 12.94 8.81
C GLU A 65 -29.79 12.95 8.12
N ALA A 66 -29.46 14.03 7.40
CA ALA A 66 -28.13 14.21 6.83
C ALA A 66 -27.03 14.15 7.92
N VAL A 67 -27.25 14.79 9.06
CA VAL A 67 -26.32 14.73 10.21
C VAL A 67 -26.08 13.30 10.67
N ARG A 68 -27.14 12.50 10.79
CA ARG A 68 -27.04 11.09 11.22
C ARG A 68 -26.29 10.23 10.22
N VAL A 69 -26.57 10.41 8.93
CA VAL A 69 -25.92 9.68 7.84
C VAL A 69 -24.42 9.97 7.84
N VAL A 70 -24.04 11.25 7.87
CA VAL A 70 -22.64 11.69 7.89
C VAL A 70 -21.92 11.21 9.15
N ALA A 71 -22.54 11.33 10.33
CA ALA A 71 -21.94 10.86 11.57
C ALA A 71 -21.69 9.34 11.57
N ARG A 72 -22.62 8.56 11.02
CA ARG A 72 -22.46 7.10 10.88
C ARG A 72 -21.32 6.77 9.92
N GLU A 73 -21.25 7.44 8.78
CA GLU A 73 -20.21 7.19 7.80
C GLU A 73 -18.82 7.56 8.33
N VAL A 74 -18.68 8.72 8.98
CA VAL A 74 -17.44 9.12 9.68
C VAL A 74 -17.02 8.05 10.68
N ALA A 75 -17.93 7.59 11.54
CA ALA A 75 -17.62 6.56 12.54
C ALA A 75 -17.18 5.23 11.91
N THR A 76 -17.77 4.85 10.77
CA THR A 76 -17.35 3.67 10.00
C THR A 76 -15.95 3.84 9.43
N LEU A 77 -15.66 4.96 8.77
CA LEU A 77 -14.34 5.23 8.17
C LEU A 77 -13.23 5.30 9.23
N GLU A 78 -13.49 5.96 10.37
CA GLU A 78 -12.56 6.03 11.50
C GLU A 78 -12.29 4.65 12.13
N ALA A 79 -13.26 3.73 12.08
CA ALA A 79 -13.07 2.36 12.54
C ALA A 79 -12.31 1.48 11.54
N GLU A 80 -12.44 1.74 10.23
CA GLU A 80 -11.78 0.98 9.16
C GLU A 80 -10.31 1.40 8.95
N LEU A 81 -10.02 2.70 9.04
CA LEU A 81 -8.68 3.29 8.82
C LEU A 81 -7.55 2.55 9.55
N PRO A 82 -7.64 2.27 10.87
CA PRO A 82 -6.59 1.55 11.59
C PRO A 82 -6.27 0.18 10.98
N GLY A 83 -7.30 -0.55 10.53
CA GLY A 83 -7.11 -1.87 9.92
C GLY A 83 -6.41 -1.80 8.58
N VAL A 84 -6.63 -0.74 7.79
CA VAL A 84 -5.93 -0.55 6.52
C VAL A 84 -4.48 -0.10 6.75
N TYR A 85 -4.22 0.76 7.73
CA TYR A 85 -2.84 1.09 8.12
C TYR A 85 -2.05 -0.14 8.58
N SER A 86 -2.65 -1.01 9.40
CA SER A 86 -1.97 -2.24 9.81
C SER A 86 -1.68 -3.17 8.62
N GLN A 87 -2.56 -3.25 7.63
CA GLN A 87 -2.29 -4.01 6.40
C GLN A 87 -1.16 -3.41 5.58
N TRP A 88 -1.09 -2.08 5.51
CA TRP A 88 -0.01 -1.38 4.83
C TRP A 88 1.33 -1.59 5.54
N GLU A 89 1.35 -1.49 6.87
CA GLU A 89 2.52 -1.72 7.71
C GLU A 89 3.03 -3.17 7.55
N GLU A 90 2.15 -4.17 7.71
CA GLU A 90 2.52 -5.58 7.53
C GLU A 90 3.06 -5.86 6.12
N ALA A 91 2.42 -5.32 5.08
CA ALA A 91 2.87 -5.52 3.70
C ALA A 91 4.24 -4.88 3.45
N THR A 92 4.51 -3.73 4.07
CA THR A 92 5.78 -3.00 3.97
C THR A 92 6.89 -3.75 4.72
N GLU A 93 6.67 -4.14 5.97
CA GLU A 93 7.63 -4.93 6.76
C GLU A 93 8.01 -6.22 6.05
N ARG A 94 7.01 -6.97 5.57
CA ARG A 94 7.26 -8.23 4.84
C ARG A 94 7.98 -8.02 3.52
N LEU A 95 7.74 -6.89 2.84
CA LEU A 95 8.47 -6.54 1.63
C LEU A 95 9.95 -6.28 1.95
N GLU A 96 10.23 -5.49 2.99
CA GLU A 96 11.58 -5.20 3.46
C GLU A 96 12.32 -6.48 3.88
N GLU A 97 11.67 -7.38 4.61
CA GLU A 97 12.23 -8.68 4.98
C GLU A 97 12.56 -9.55 3.76
N ALA A 98 11.67 -9.59 2.77
CA ALA A 98 11.87 -10.35 1.54
C ALA A 98 13.02 -9.78 0.70
N GLU A 99 13.19 -8.46 0.69
CA GLU A 99 14.29 -7.78 0.02
C GLU A 99 15.63 -8.05 0.72
N ALA A 100 15.66 -7.92 2.05
CA ALA A 100 16.85 -8.19 2.86
C ALA A 100 17.32 -9.66 2.79
N ALA A 101 16.39 -10.61 2.64
CA ALA A 101 16.72 -12.04 2.51
C ALA A 101 17.33 -12.42 1.14
N LEU A 102 17.31 -11.50 0.17
CA LEU A 102 17.81 -11.70 -1.19
C LEU A 102 19.12 -10.97 -1.49
N ASP A 103 19.56 -10.10 -0.56
CA ASP A 103 20.89 -9.47 -0.53
C ASP A 103 21.96 -10.43 0.06
#